data_AF-A0A0G1QK34-F1
#
_entry.id   AF-A0A0G1QK34-F1
#
_cell.length_a   1.000
_cell.length_b   1.000
_cell.length_c   1.000
_cell.angle_alpha   90.00
_cell.angle_beta   90.00
_cell.angle_gamma   90.00
#
_symmetry.space_group_name_H-M   'P 1'
#
loop_
_entity.id
_entity.type
_entity.pdbx_description
1 polymer ?
#
loop_
_entity_poly.entity_id
_entity_poly.type
_entity_poly.pdbx_seq_one_letter_code
_entity_poly.pdbx_strand_id
1 'polypeptide(L)'
;MNETAAELSSLPDYFGNILTAIIPLIGLVAFIMILSGGFKILTSAGDPKGIQSGSKTITMAVAGIALAILSWLILVLIKNLTGVNVTEFKFGF
;
A
#
# COMPACT_ATOMS: atom_id res chain seq x y z
N MET A 1 39.37 10.78 -5.06
CA MET A 1 38.64 11.24 -3.86
C MET A 1 37.21 11.54 -4.33
N ASN A 2 36.30 10.56 -4.42
CA ASN A 2 35.28 10.30 -3.41
C ASN A 2 34.44 9.08 -3.90
N GLU A 3 34.92 7.86 -3.67
CA GLU A 3 34.23 6.64 -4.11
C GLU A 3 33.22 6.11 -3.07
N THR A 4 32.96 6.85 -1.99
CA THR A 4 31.99 6.50 -0.95
C THR A 4 30.69 7.29 -1.01
N ALA A 5 30.61 8.39 -1.78
CA ALA A 5 29.38 9.19 -1.90
C ALA A 5 28.42 8.71 -3.02
N ALA A 6 28.90 7.99 -4.02
CA ALA A 6 28.06 7.49 -5.12
C ALA A 6 27.11 6.36 -4.69
N GLU A 7 27.48 5.58 -3.67
CA GLU A 7 26.61 4.54 -3.12
C GLU A 7 25.51 5.11 -2.23
N LEU A 8 25.78 6.18 -1.46
CA LEU A 8 24.76 6.79 -0.61
C LEU A 8 23.80 7.71 -1.39
N SER A 9 24.25 8.30 -2.50
CA SER A 9 23.40 9.16 -3.35
C SER A 9 22.43 8.36 -4.22
N SER A 10 22.71 7.09 -4.50
CA SER A 10 21.85 6.24 -5.34
C SER A 10 20.82 5.43 -4.55
N LEU A 11 21.02 5.24 -3.24
CA LEU A 11 20.01 4.60 -2.36
C LEU A 11 18.63 5.28 -2.40
N PRO A 12 18.52 6.63 -2.37
CA PRO A 12 17.23 7.32 -2.51
C PRO A 12 16.52 7.04 -3.84
N ASP A 13 17.26 6.91 -4.95
CA ASP A 13 16.70 6.66 -6.27
C ASP A 13 16.10 5.26 -6.38
N TYR A 14 16.82 4.25 -5.88
CA TYR A 14 16.32 2.88 -5.84
C TYR A 14 15.10 2.75 -4.92
N PHE A 15 15.12 3.38 -3.75
CA PHE A 15 13.98 3.42 -2.84
C PHE A 15 12.77 4.13 -3.45
N GLY A 16 13.00 5.23 -4.17
CA GLY A 16 11.95 5.98 -4.86
C GLY A 16 11.26 5.19 -5.96
N ASN A 17 12.03 4.48 -6.78
CA ASN A 17 11.47 3.61 -7.82
C ASN A 17 10.67 2.45 -7.22
N ILE A 18 11.16 1.83 -6.15
CA ILE A 18 10.45 0.75 -5.45
C ILE A 18 9.14 1.26 -4.84
N LEU A 19 9.17 2.42 -4.17
CA LEU A 19 7.99 2.98 -3.53
C LEU A 19 6.94 3.39 -4.57
N THR A 20 7.37 3.94 -5.70
CA THR A 20 6.47 4.30 -6.81
C THR A 20 5.82 3.06 -7.44
N ALA A 21 6.55 1.94 -7.51
CA ALA A 21 6.01 0.68 -8.03
C ALA A 21 5.07 -0.04 -7.03
N ILE A 22 5.33 0.07 -5.72
CA ILE A 22 4.57 -0.68 -4.70
C ILE A 22 3.19 -0.07 -4.39
N ILE A 23 3.04 1.26 -4.51
CA ILE A 23 1.76 1.94 -4.25
C ILE A 23 0.61 1.39 -5.12
N PRO A 24 0.72 1.33 -6.47
CA PRO A 24 -0.33 0.74 -7.29
C PRO A 24 -0.49 -0.76 -7.06
N LEU A 25 0.59 -1.46 -6.69
CA LEU A 25 0.56 -2.90 -6.38
C LEU A 25 -0.30 -3.20 -5.16
N ILE A 26 -0.27 -2.37 -4.11
CA ILE A 26 -1.11 -2.54 -2.92
C ILE A 26 -2.60 -2.51 -3.30
N GLY A 27 -3.01 -1.57 -4.15
CA GLY A 27 -4.39 -1.48 -4.64
C GLY A 27 -4.81 -2.73 -5.43
N LEU A 28 -3.92 -3.22 -6.30
CA LEU A 28 -4.15 -4.44 -7.09
C LEU A 28 -4.29 -5.69 -6.22
N VAL A 29 -3.39 -5.86 -5.23
CA VAL A 29 -3.43 -6.99 -4.30
C VAL A 29 -4.72 -6.96 -3.49
N ALA A 30 -5.10 -5.80 -2.96
CA ALA A 30 -6.34 -5.66 -2.21
C ALA A 30 -7.57 -6.00 -3.07
N PHE A 31 -7.58 -5.59 -4.33
CA PHE A 31 -8.64 -5.95 -5.28
C PHE A 31 -8.75 -7.47 -5.49
N ILE A 32 -7.62 -8.16 -5.72
CA ILE A 32 -7.58 -9.62 -5.88
C ILE A 32 -8.03 -10.34 -4.60
N MET A 33 -7.64 -9.84 -3.43
CA MET A 33 -8.08 -10.39 -2.14
C MET A 33 -9.60 -10.26 -1.93
N ILE A 34 -10.19 -9.12 -2.29
CA ILE A 34 -11.64 -8.93 -2.22
C ILE A 34 -12.35 -9.88 -3.18
N LEU A 35 -11.87 -10.01 -4.43
CA LEU A 35 -12.44 -10.93 -5.41
C LEU A 35 -12.36 -12.38 -4.91
N SER A 36 -11.19 -12.85 -4.51
CA SER A 36 -11.00 -14.23 -4.02
C SER A 36 -11.82 -14.53 -2.76
N GLY A 37 -11.92 -13.59 -1.83
CA GLY A 37 -12.79 -13.70 -0.65
C GLY A 37 -14.27 -13.74 -1.03
N GLY A 38 -14.71 -12.89 -1.95
CA GLY A 38 -16.08 -12.85 -2.46
C GLY A 38 -16.47 -14.12 -3.21
N PHE A 39 -15.60 -14.60 -4.12
CA PHE A 39 -15.79 -15.88 -4.79
C PHE A 39 -15.89 -17.02 -3.80
N LYS A 40 -15.04 -17.04 -2.77
CA LYS A 40 -15.11 -18.07 -1.72
C LYS A 40 -16.45 -18.04 -1.00
N ILE A 41 -16.98 -16.87 -0.61
CA ILE A 41 -18.31 -16.76 0.02
C ILE A 41 -19.40 -17.31 -0.92
N LEU A 42 -19.37 -16.92 -2.20
CA LEU A 42 -20.37 -17.34 -3.18
C LEU A 42 -20.34 -18.85 -3.46
N THR A 43 -19.15 -19.45 -3.54
CA THR A 43 -18.98 -20.89 -3.82
C THR A 43 -19.12 -21.78 -2.59
N SER A 44 -19.18 -21.21 -1.38
CA SER A 44 -19.33 -21.96 -0.13
C SER A 44 -20.69 -22.65 0.02
N ALA A 45 -21.66 -22.37 -0.85
CA ALA A 45 -22.99 -23.00 -0.85
C ALA A 45 -23.70 -22.97 0.52
N GLY A 46 -23.44 -21.94 1.35
CA GLY A 46 -24.00 -21.81 2.69
C GLY A 46 -23.18 -22.44 3.83
N ASP A 47 -22.03 -23.06 3.54
CA ASP A 47 -21.13 -23.56 4.60
C ASP A 47 -20.60 -22.40 5.47
N PRO A 48 -20.87 -22.41 6.79
CA PRO A 48 -20.44 -21.34 7.69
C PRO A 48 -18.93 -21.11 7.69
N LYS A 49 -18.12 -22.16 7.51
CA LYS A 49 -16.64 -22.02 7.51
C LYS A 49 -16.16 -21.27 6.28
N GLY A 50 -16.70 -21.61 5.11
CA GLY A 50 -16.39 -20.94 3.86
C GLY A 50 -16.77 -19.45 3.88
N ILE A 51 -17.97 -19.13 4.38
CA ILE A 51 -18.45 -17.75 4.54
C ILE A 51 -17.58 -16.96 5.52
N GLN A 52 -17.26 -17.53 6.68
CA GLN A 52 -16.45 -16.87 7.70
C GLN A 52 -15.01 -16.62 7.21
N SER A 53 -14.42 -17.60 6.51
CA SER A 53 -13.09 -17.45 5.94
C SER A 53 -13.05 -16.39 4.84
N GLY A 54 -14.02 -16.38 3.91
CA GLY A 54 -14.07 -15.39 2.85
C GLY A 54 -14.32 -13.98 3.40
N SER A 55 -15.20 -13.85 4.39
CA SER A 55 -15.44 -12.57 5.07
C SER A 55 -14.18 -12.04 5.75
N LYS A 56 -13.43 -12.91 6.45
CA LYS A 56 -12.15 -12.54 7.07
C LYS A 56 -11.14 -12.04 6.04
N THR A 57 -11.04 -12.70 4.87
CA THR A 57 -10.17 -12.25 3.78
C THR A 57 -10.55 -10.85 3.29
N ILE A 58 -11.85 -10.60 3.08
CA ILE A 58 -12.34 -9.28 2.65
C ILE A 58 -12.05 -8.23 3.73
N THR A 59 -12.34 -8.54 5.00
CA THR A 59 -12.06 -7.61 6.11
C THR A 59 -10.58 -7.26 6.18
N MET A 60 -9.67 -8.22 6.00
CA MET A 60 -8.23 -7.97 5.98
C MET A 60 -7.83 -7.09 4.80
N ALA A 61 -8.39 -7.31 3.61
CA ALA A 61 -8.13 -6.48 2.44
C ALA A 61 -8.61 -5.03 2.65
N VAL A 62 -9.82 -4.86 3.19
CA VAL A 62 -10.38 -3.54 3.53
C VAL A 62 -9.56 -2.86 4.62
N ALA A 63 -9.13 -3.59 5.65
CA ALA A 63 -8.27 -3.05 6.70
C ALA A 63 -6.91 -2.59 6.14
N GLY A 64 -6.33 -3.32 5.20
CA GLY A 64 -5.09 -2.92 4.51
C GLY A 64 -5.27 -1.62 3.72
N ILE A 65 -6.36 -1.49 2.96
CA ILE A 65 -6.69 -0.25 2.25
C ILE A 65 -6.91 0.90 3.25
N ALA A 66 -7.66 0.66 4.33
CA ALA A 66 -7.91 1.66 5.36
C ALA A 66 -6.60 2.16 6.00
N LEU A 67 -5.66 1.27 6.29
CA LEU A 67 -4.33 1.63 6.78
C LEU A 67 -3.54 2.47 5.77
N ALA A 68 -3.60 2.13 4.48
CA ALA A 68 -2.95 2.94 3.44
C ALA A 68 -3.54 4.36 3.37
N ILE A 69 -4.88 4.48 3.46
CA ILE A 69 -5.57 5.77 3.49
C ILE A 69 -5.20 6.57 4.75
N LEU A 70 -5.13 5.91 5.92
CA LEU A 70 -4.72 6.56 7.17
C LEU A 70 -3.27 7.06 7.09
N SER A 71 -2.37 6.27 6.52
CA SER A 71 -0.99 6.70 6.25
C SER A 71 -0.95 7.95 5.38
N TRP A 72 -1.73 7.96 4.29
CA TRP A 72 -1.85 9.13 3.42
C TRP A 72 -2.40 10.36 4.15
N LEU A 73 -3.41 10.17 5.00
CA LEU A 73 -3.99 11.25 5.79
C LEU A 73 -2.97 11.90 6.72
N ILE A 74 -2.10 11.10 7.35
CA ILE A 74 -1.00 11.61 8.18
C ILE A 74 -0.04 12.45 7.34
N LEU A 75 0.33 12.00 6.14
CA LEU A 75 1.19 12.77 5.23
C LEU A 75 0.57 14.11 4.82
N VAL A 76 -0.74 14.13 4.54
CA VAL A 76 -1.48 15.36 4.22
C VAL A 76 -1.52 16.31 5.43
N LEU A 77 -1.70 15.78 6.63
CA LEU A 77 -1.64 16.56 7.87
C LEU A 77 -0.27 17.22 8.06
N ILE A 78 0.81 16.47 7.85
CA ILE A 78 2.18 16.99 7.90
C ILE A 78 2.39 18.09 6.86
N LYS A 79 1.91 17.87 5.62
CA LYS A 79 1.98 18.88 4.56
C LYS A 79 1.27 20.18 4.95
N ASN A 80 0.07 20.09 5.52
CA ASN A 80 -0.71 21.26 5.91
C ASN A 80 -0.10 22.01 7.10
N LEU A 81 0.55 21.30 8.03
CA LEU A 81 1.20 21.91 9.20
C LEU A 81 2.56 22.53 8.88
N THR A 82 3.36 21.87 8.04
CA THR A 82 4.74 22.30 7.73
C THR A 82 4.85 23.13 6.46
N GLY A 83 3.84 23.12 5.59
CA GLY A 83 3.89 23.75 4.27
C GLY A 83 4.78 23.03 3.25
N VAL A 84 5.39 21.90 3.62
CA VAL A 84 6.28 21.12 2.76
C VAL A 84 5.50 20.01 2.05
N ASN A 85 5.70 19.86 0.73
CA ASN A 85 5.04 18.83 -0.07
C ASN A 85 5.66 17.45 0.15
N VAL A 86 5.26 16.77 1.23
CA VAL A 86 5.66 15.38 1.54
C VAL A 86 4.83 14.32 0.81
N THR A 87 3.84 14.75 0.01
CA THR A 87 2.99 13.86 -0.81
C THR A 87 3.56 13.63 -2.21
N GLU A 88 4.52 14.45 -2.63
CA GLU A 88 5.26 14.27 -3.88
C GLU A 88 6.58 13.59 -3.56
N PHE A 89 6.64 12.29 -3.80
CA PHE A 89 7.88 11.52 -3.72
C PHE A 89 8.76 11.81 -4.95
N LYS A 90 9.32 13.03 -5.02
CA LYS A 90 10.33 13.41 -6.01
C LYS A 90 11.70 13.18 -5.39
N PHE A 91 12.27 11.99 -5.59
CA PHE A 91 13.66 11.69 -5.23
C PHE A 91 14.66 12.24 -6.26
N GLY A 92 14.35 13.39 -6.87
CA GLY A 92 15.25 14.05 -7.82
C GLY A 92 16.09 15.08 -7.09
N PHE A 93 17.34 14.73 -6.78
CA PHE A 93 18.43 15.68 -6.61
C PHE A 93 19.16 15.83 -7.96
#